data_AF-A0AAE3DVY8-F1
#
_entry.id   AF-A0AAE3DVY8-F1
#
_cell.length_a   1.000
_cell.length_b   1.000
_cell.length_c   1.000
_cell.angle_alpha   90.00
_cell.angle_beta   90.00
_cell.angle_gamma   90.00
#
_symmetry.space_group_name_H-M   'P 1'
#
loop_
_entity.id
_entity.type
_entity.pdbx_description
1 polymer ?
#
loop_
_entity_poly.entity_id
_entity_poly.type
_entity_poly.pdbx_seq_one_letter_code
_entity_poly.pdbx_strand_id
1 'polypeptide(L)'
;MVRTEDACEIIKYALQNEIKVYLDGGWGVDALLKRESRIHNDIDLFVELKHYHDYIYVIKQHGFEEVNTDYTTDGHTVWKDDKQRIIDLH
;
A
#
# COMPACT_ATOMS: atom_id res chain seq x y z
N MET A 1 -4.21 11.37 2.73
CA MET A 1 -4.06 10.83 4.11
C MET A 1 -4.69 9.46 4.12
N VAL A 2 -3.97 8.48 4.64
CA VAL A 2 -4.47 7.12 4.85
C VAL A 2 -4.81 7.02 6.33
N ARG A 3 -6.01 6.56 6.67
CA ARG A 3 -6.42 6.25 8.06
C ARG A 3 -6.36 4.75 8.31
N THR A 4 -6.56 4.34 9.56
CA THR A 4 -6.53 2.92 9.94
C THR A 4 -7.49 2.08 9.10
N GLU A 5 -8.70 2.57 8.80
CA GLU A 5 -9.68 1.86 7.97
C GLU A 5 -9.21 1.71 6.52
N ASP A 6 -8.60 2.76 5.98
CA ASP A 6 -8.07 2.78 4.61
C ASP A 6 -6.89 1.81 4.47
N ALA A 7 -5.96 1.81 5.43
CA ALA A 7 -4.83 0.88 5.46
C ALA A 7 -5.31 -0.57 5.56
N CYS A 8 -6.28 -0.84 6.44
CA CYS A 8 -6.89 -2.15 6.58
C CYS A 8 -7.63 -2.60 5.31
N GLU A 9 -8.32 -1.69 4.61
CA GLU A 9 -9.00 -1.98 3.34
C GLU A 9 -7.98 -2.35 2.25
N ILE A 10 -6.91 -1.58 2.10
CA ILE A 10 -5.86 -1.83 1.10
C ILE A 10 -5.16 -3.17 1.33
N ILE A 11 -4.85 -3.51 2.59
CA ILE A 11 -4.27 -4.82 2.94
C ILE A 11 -5.26 -5.95 2.62
N LYS A 12 -6.58 -5.73 2.84
CA LYS A 12 -7.61 -6.73 2.53
C LYS A 12 -7.68 -7.05 1.04
N TYR A 13 -7.42 -6.10 0.14
CA TYR A 13 -7.38 -6.40 -1.30
C TYR A 13 -6.35 -7.48 -1.63
N ALA A 14 -5.16 -7.43 -1.02
CA ALA A 14 -4.15 -8.47 -1.19
C ALA A 14 -4.63 -9.81 -0.61
N LEU A 15 -5.10 -9.80 0.65
CA LEU A 15 -5.52 -11.00 1.37
C LEU A 15 -6.68 -11.74 0.68
N GLN A 16 -7.64 -11.00 0.10
CA GLN A 16 -8.77 -11.57 -0.64
C GLN A 16 -8.37 -12.24 -1.96
N ASN A 17 -7.18 -11.92 -2.48
CA ASN A 17 -6.60 -12.52 -3.68
C ASN A 17 -5.44 -13.47 -3.36
N GLU A 18 -5.33 -13.92 -2.10
CA GLU A 18 -4.28 -14.84 -1.63
C GLU A 18 -2.85 -14.31 -1.81
N ILE A 19 -2.69 -12.99 -1.92
CA ILE A 19 -1.40 -12.31 -2.02
C ILE A 19 -0.94 -11.90 -0.64
N LYS A 20 0.25 -12.34 -0.25
CA LYS A 20 0.88 -11.92 1.00
C LYS A 20 1.60 -10.58 0.79
N VAL A 21 1.22 -9.59 1.58
CA VAL A 21 1.92 -8.30 1.73
C VAL A 21 2.44 -8.16 3.15
N TYR A 22 3.50 -7.38 3.32
CA TYR A 22 4.04 -7.01 4.63
C TYR A 22 3.88 -5.52 4.81
N LEU A 23 3.31 -5.13 5.95
CA LEU A 23 3.15 -3.74 6.34
C LEU A 23 4.49 -3.19 6.81
N ASP A 24 4.94 -2.09 6.22
CA ASP A 24 6.19 -1.41 6.57
C ASP A 24 5.93 0.04 7.02
N GLY A 25 7.01 0.80 7.22
CA GLY A 25 6.99 2.24 7.41
C GLY A 25 6.20 2.70 8.63
N GLY A 26 5.49 3.81 8.46
CA GLY A 26 4.75 4.44 9.56
C GLY A 26 3.66 3.55 10.14
N TRP A 27 2.90 2.89 9.26
CA TRP A 27 1.83 2.00 9.66
C TRP A 27 2.35 0.73 10.34
N GLY A 28 3.51 0.20 9.93
CA GLY A 28 4.15 -0.93 10.60
C GLY A 28 4.50 -0.61 12.05
N VAL A 29 5.02 0.59 12.32
CA VAL A 29 5.29 1.06 13.68
C VAL A 29 4.00 1.16 14.51
N ASP A 30 2.96 1.79 13.97
CA ASP A 30 1.69 1.99 14.68
C ASP A 30 0.94 0.68 14.93
N ALA A 31 1.04 -0.30 14.02
CA ALA A 31 0.52 -1.64 14.22
C ALA A 31 1.19 -2.35 15.41
N LEU A 32 2.52 -2.21 15.57
CA LEU A 32 3.25 -2.76 16.71
C LEU A 32 2.89 -2.04 18.03
N LEU A 33 2.67 -0.72 17.97
CA LEU A 33 2.23 0.08 19.11
C LEU A 33 0.75 -0.12 19.46
N LYS A 34 -0.04 -0.73 18.57
CA LYS A 34 -1.49 -0.93 18.69
C LYS A 34 -2.28 0.37 18.83
N ARG A 35 -1.75 1.47 18.28
CA ARG A 35 -2.42 2.77 18.24
C ARG A 35 -1.88 3.58 17.08
N GLU A 36 -2.74 4.38 16.47
CA GLU A 36 -2.33 5.42 15.52
C GLU A 36 -1.63 6.54 16.32
N SER A 37 -0.33 6.72 16.10
CA SER A 37 0.50 7.69 16.82
C SER A 37 0.62 9.03 16.11
N ARG A 38 0.35 9.05 14.80
CA ARG A 38 0.39 10.22 13.93
C ARG A 38 -0.49 10.00 12.71
N ILE A 39 -0.70 11.07 11.95
CA ILE A 39 -1.28 11.01 10.61
C ILE A 39 -0.29 10.34 9.64
N HIS A 40 -0.80 9.50 8.74
CA HIS A 40 -0.04 8.88 7.66
C HIS A 40 -0.51 9.40 6.30
N ASN A 41 0.43 9.70 5.39
CA ASN A 41 0.09 10.21 4.06
C ASN A 41 -0.18 9.08 3.06
N ASP A 42 0.41 7.94 3.33
CA ASP A 42 0.57 6.75 2.51
C ASP A 42 0.42 5.47 3.37
N ILE A 43 0.55 4.32 2.70
CA ILE A 43 0.80 3.03 3.31
C ILE A 43 1.97 2.36 2.57
N ASP A 44 3.02 2.01 3.32
CA ASP A 44 4.17 1.28 2.80
C ASP A 44 3.88 -0.23 2.85
N LEU A 45 3.95 -0.89 1.69
CA LEU A 45 3.75 -2.33 1.56
C LEU A 45 4.91 -2.96 0.82
N PHE A 46 5.39 -4.10 1.35
CA PHE A 46 6.31 -4.98 0.63
C PHE A 46 5.56 -6.18 0.06
N VAL A 47 5.81 -6.50 -1.22
CA VAL A 47 5.26 -7.68 -1.89
C VAL A 47 6.37 -8.53 -2.49
N GLU A 48 6.24 -9.85 -2.43
CA GLU A 48 7.23 -10.71 -3.10
C GLU A 48 7.16 -10.50 -4.63
N LEU A 49 8.32 -10.45 -5.30
CA LEU A 49 8.43 -10.18 -6.75
C LEU A 49 7.52 -11.08 -7.62
N LYS A 50 7.35 -12.35 -7.23
CA LYS A 50 6.45 -13.30 -7.92
C LYS A 50 4.96 -12.89 -7.90
N HIS A 51 4.55 -12.04 -6.97
CA HIS A 51 3.18 -11.54 -6.80
C HIS A 51 3.04 -10.04 -7.11
N TYR A 52 4.13 -9.36 -7.49
CA TYR A 52 4.14 -7.93 -7.74
C TYR A 52 3.12 -7.52 -8.81
N HIS A 53 3.14 -8.19 -9.97
CA HIS A 53 2.20 -7.91 -11.04
C HIS A 53 0.75 -8.28 -10.69
N ASP A 54 0.55 -9.35 -9.92
CA ASP A 54 -0.79 -9.75 -9.45
C ASP A 54 -1.36 -8.68 -8.50
N TYR A 55 -0.54 -8.15 -7.60
CA TYR A 55 -0.98 -7.12 -6.66
C TYR A 55 -1.29 -5.80 -7.38
N ILE A 56 -0.46 -5.41 -8.35
CA ILE A 56 -0.75 -4.26 -9.23
C ILE A 56 -2.09 -4.45 -9.94
N TYR A 57 -2.34 -5.64 -10.49
CA TYR A 57 -3.59 -5.92 -11.17
C TYR A 57 -4.80 -5.72 -10.23
N VAL A 58 -4.69 -6.20 -8.98
CA VAL A 58 -5.71 -6.04 -7.94
C VAL A 58 -5.96 -4.58 -7.60
N ILE A 59 -4.93 -3.81 -7.25
CA ILE A 59 -5.13 -2.40 -6.82
C ILE A 59 -5.65 -1.53 -7.98
N LYS A 60 -5.30 -1.84 -9.24
CA LYS A 60 -5.90 -1.20 -10.41
C LYS A 60 -7.42 -1.42 -10.51
N GLN A 61 -7.92 -2.61 -10.13
CA GLN A 61 -9.38 -2.84 -10.06
C GLN A 61 -10.07 -1.99 -9.01
N HIS A 62 -9.31 -1.51 -8.01
CA HIS A 62 -9.78 -0.62 -6.95
C HIS A 62 -9.49 0.86 -7.23
N GLY A 63 -9.16 1.22 -8.48
CA GLY A 63 -9.01 2.61 -8.92
C GLY A 63 -7.66 3.24 -8.62
N PHE A 64 -6.65 2.45 -8.22
CA PHE A 64 -5.29 2.95 -8.05
C PHE A 64 -4.58 3.06 -9.41
N GLU A 65 -4.01 4.22 -9.67
CA GLU A 65 -3.17 4.52 -10.82
C GLU A 65 -1.73 4.80 -10.37
N GLU A 66 -0.77 4.46 -11.22
CA GLU A 66 0.64 4.68 -10.92
C GLU A 66 0.97 6.18 -11.00
N VAL A 67 1.74 6.67 -10.04
CA VAL A 67 2.23 8.04 -9.98
C VAL A 67 3.74 8.03 -10.09
N ASN A 68 4.27 8.67 -11.14
CA ASN A 68 5.71 8.88 -11.25
C ASN A 68 6.16 9.91 -10.22
N THR A 69 7.02 9.48 -9.29
CA THR A 69 7.77 10.34 -8.37
C THR A 69 9.25 10.29 -8.71
N ASP A 70 10.02 11.28 -8.23
CA ASP A 70 11.47 11.35 -8.50
C ASP A 70 12.27 10.13 -7.99
N TYR A 71 11.65 9.31 -7.14
CA TYR A 71 12.23 8.11 -6.51
C TYR A 71 11.55 6.80 -6.94
N THR A 72 10.69 6.84 -7.97
CA THR A 72 10.11 5.61 -8.56
C THR A 72 11.19 4.81 -9.30
N THR A 73 11.24 3.49 -9.07
CA THR A 73 12.15 2.55 -9.75
C THR A 73 11.41 1.24 -10.08
N ASP A 74 12.03 0.33 -10.83
CA ASP A 74 11.46 -1.00 -11.14
C ASP A 74 11.11 -1.84 -9.89
N GLY A 75 11.74 -1.54 -8.74
CA GLY A 75 11.47 -2.20 -7.45
C GLY A 75 10.83 -1.27 -6.42
N HIS A 76 10.32 -0.11 -6.83
CA HIS A 76 9.71 0.88 -5.93
C HIS A 76 8.70 1.72 -6.70
N THR A 77 7.41 1.48 -6.51
CA THR A 77 6.35 2.16 -7.27
C THR A 77 5.31 2.79 -6.37
N VAL A 78 4.81 3.96 -6.76
CA VAL A 78 3.82 4.71 -5.99
C VAL A 78 2.49 4.67 -6.71
N TRP A 79 1.42 4.37 -5.98
CA TRP A 79 0.08 4.22 -6.53
C TRP A 79 -0.92 5.08 -5.79
N LYS A 80 -1.85 5.71 -6.51
CA LYS A 80 -2.81 6.66 -5.93
C LYS A 80 -4.20 6.52 -6.53
N ASP A 81 -5.22 6.63 -5.70
CA ASP A 81 -6.63 6.59 -6.12
C ASP A 81 -7.33 7.96 -6.10
N ASP A 82 -8.60 7.98 -6.49
CA ASP A 82 -9.45 9.19 -6.51
C ASP A 82 -9.64 9.81 -5.12
N LYS A 83 -9.68 8.97 -4.07
CA LYS A 83 -9.70 9.37 -2.65
C LYS A 83 -8.37 9.93 -2.16
N GLN A 84 -7.35 10.03 -3.02
CA GLN A 84 -6.02 10.55 -2.70
C GLN A 84 -5.26 9.68 -1.67
N ARG A 85 -5.60 8.40 -1.57
CA ARG A 85 -4.85 7.42 -0.78
C ARG A 85 -3.63 6.98 -1.58
N ILE A 86 -2.49 6.86 -0.92
CA ILE A 86 -1.22 6.52 -1.56
C ILE A 86 -0.76 5.17 -1.03
N ILE A 87 -0.36 4.28 -1.93
CA ILE A 87 0.38 3.05 -1.62
C ILE A 87 1.82 3.27 -2.09
N ASP A 88 2.76 3.16 -1.18
CA ASP A 88 4.18 3.07 -1.50
C ASP A 88 4.57 1.58 -1.52
N LEU A 89 4.90 1.06 -2.71
CA LEU A 89 5.03 -0.38 -2.95
C LEU A 89 6.48 -0.75 -3.23
N HIS A 90 7.02 -1.63 -2.37
CA HIS A 90 8.37 -2.19 -2.40
C HIS A 90 8.41 -3.65 -2.84
#